data_AF-A0A378A1U7-F1
#
_entry.id   AF-A0A378A1U7-F1
#
_cell.length_a   1.000
_cell.length_b   1.000
_cell.length_c   1.000
_cell.angle_alpha   90.00
_cell.angle_beta   90.00
_cell.angle_gamma   90.00
#
_symmetry.space_group_name_H-M   'P 1'
#
loop_
_entity.id
_entity.type
_entity.pdbx_description
1 polymer ?
#
loop_
_entity_poly.entity_id
_entity_poly.type
_entity_poly.pdbx_seq_one_letter_code
_entity_poly.pdbx_strand_id
1 'polypeptide(L)'
;MVQKRKLLYWEGSSKKDFKEFPVDVQKDMGVALFIVQLGSTPHSAKPWRGLGSGVYELVEDHRSDTFRAVYTVKMGDAVHVLHAFQKKSKSGIATPQPDVELIEKRLKAVLARHKTSGR
;
A
#
# COMPACT_ATOMS: atom_id res chain seq x y z
N MET A 1 -9.67 -11.71 -22.92
CA MET A 1 -10.42 -11.66 -21.64
C MET A 1 -10.12 -10.33 -20.98
N VAL A 2 -11.11 -9.46 -20.76
CA VAL A 2 -10.89 -8.21 -20.02
C VAL A 2 -10.81 -8.59 -18.54
N GLN A 3 -9.63 -8.51 -17.93
CA GLN A 3 -9.48 -8.66 -16.48
C GLN A 3 -10.32 -7.57 -15.80
N LYS A 4 -11.30 -7.96 -14.98
CA LYS A 4 -12.12 -7.01 -14.22
C LYS A 4 -11.23 -6.31 -13.21
N ARG A 5 -11.18 -4.97 -13.26
CA ARG A 5 -10.38 -4.15 -12.34
C ARG A 5 -10.78 -4.46 -10.89
N LYS A 6 -9.80 -4.84 -10.08
CA LYS A 6 -9.95 -5.06 -8.63
C LYS A 6 -10.39 -3.78 -7.94
N LEU A 7 -11.19 -3.91 -6.88
CA LEU A 7 -11.57 -2.79 -6.03
C LEU A 7 -10.35 -2.28 -5.26
N LEU A 8 -10.29 -0.98 -4.98
CA LEU A 8 -9.24 -0.37 -4.17
C LEU A 8 -9.87 0.19 -2.90
N TYR A 9 -9.52 -0.39 -1.76
CA TYR A 9 -9.93 0.07 -0.44
C TYR A 9 -8.79 0.78 0.26
N TRP A 10 -9.12 1.84 0.98
CA TRP A 10 -8.18 2.59 1.79
C TRP A 10 -8.50 2.31 3.26
N GLU A 11 -7.52 1.79 4.00
CA GLU A 11 -7.68 1.44 5.41
C GLU A 11 -7.38 2.61 6.35
N GLY A 12 -8.32 2.87 7.25
CA GLY A 12 -8.19 3.94 8.25
C GLY A 12 -7.90 5.30 7.60
N SER A 13 -6.83 5.96 8.06
CA SER A 13 -6.41 7.27 7.56
C SER A 13 -5.68 7.24 6.22
N SER A 14 -5.37 6.07 5.65
CA SER A 14 -4.40 5.96 4.55
C SER A 14 -4.74 6.82 3.33
N LYS A 15 -6.02 7.01 3.01
CA LYS A 15 -6.45 7.91 1.92
C LYS A 15 -6.19 9.37 2.23
N LYS A 16 -6.42 9.79 3.48
CA LYS A 16 -6.15 11.16 3.93
C LYS A 16 -4.65 11.42 3.85
N ASP A 17 -3.85 10.54 4.44
CA ASP A 17 -2.39 10.66 4.49
C ASP A 17 -1.80 10.67 3.07
N PHE A 18 -2.29 9.82 2.17
CA PHE A 18 -1.89 9.82 0.76
C PHE A 18 -2.19 11.14 0.04
N LYS A 19 -3.33 11.77 0.36
CA LYS A 19 -3.72 13.06 -0.24
C LYS A 19 -2.88 14.24 0.26
N GLU A 20 -2.11 14.06 1.33
CA GLU A 20 -1.15 15.06 1.83
C GLU A 20 0.20 15.00 1.08
N PHE A 21 0.43 13.98 0.24
CA PHE A 21 1.64 13.88 -0.57
C PHE A 21 1.70 14.99 -1.63
N PRO A 22 2.90 15.32 -2.16
CA PRO A 22 3.01 16.17 -3.35
C PRO A 22 2.16 15.64 -4.50
N VAL A 23 1.56 16.55 -5.29
CA VAL A 23 0.63 16.19 -6.37
C VAL A 23 1.24 15.21 -7.38
N ASP A 24 2.52 15.37 -7.70
CA ASP A 24 3.20 14.48 -8.64
C ASP A 24 3.34 13.06 -8.08
N VAL A 25 3.72 12.94 -6.79
CA VAL A 25 3.75 11.65 -6.09
C VAL A 25 2.37 10.99 -6.08
N GLN A 26 1.30 11.75 -5.85
CA GLN A 26 -0.07 11.22 -5.89
C GLN A 26 -0.44 10.68 -7.27
N LYS A 27 -0.02 11.36 -8.35
CA LYS A 27 -0.28 10.92 -9.73
C LYS A 27 0.46 9.63 -10.03
N ASP A 28 1.77 9.59 -9.75
CA ASP A 28 2.62 8.44 -10.06
C ASP A 28 2.22 7.20 -9.27
N MET A 29 2.03 7.34 -7.95
CA MET A 29 1.52 6.25 -7.12
C MET A 29 0.07 5.89 -7.47
N GLY A 30 -0.75 6.85 -7.91
CA GLY A 30 -2.11 6.59 -8.39
C GLY A 30 -2.14 5.70 -9.63
N VAL A 31 -1.25 5.96 -10.60
CA VAL A 31 -1.04 5.10 -11.78
C VAL A 31 -0.54 3.72 -11.35
N ALA A 32 0.43 3.65 -10.44
CA ALA A 32 0.94 2.39 -9.92
C ALA A 32 -0.16 1.55 -9.22
N LEU A 33 -1.00 2.16 -8.37
CA LEU A 33 -2.14 1.48 -7.76
C LEU A 33 -3.15 1.02 -8.82
N PHE A 34 -3.38 1.80 -9.87
CA PHE A 34 -4.24 1.38 -10.98
C PHE A 34 -3.67 0.13 -11.68
N ILE A 35 -2.37 0.06 -11.94
CA ILE A 35 -1.69 -1.13 -12.49
C ILE A 35 -1.90 -2.35 -11.57
N VAL A 36 -1.78 -2.16 -10.25
CA VAL A 36 -2.07 -3.21 -9.26
C VAL A 36 -3.53 -3.68 -9.33
N GLN A 37 -4.48 -2.76 -9.50
CA GLN A 37 -5.89 -3.11 -9.65
C GLN A 37 -6.18 -3.91 -10.93
N LEU A 38 -5.35 -3.76 -11.97
CA LEU A 38 -5.42 -4.57 -13.20
C LEU A 38 -4.74 -5.94 -13.05
N GLY A 39 -4.22 -6.27 -11.85
CA GLY A 39 -3.56 -7.53 -11.57
C GLY A 39 -2.09 -7.59 -11.97
N SER A 40 -1.49 -6.46 -12.35
CA SER A 40 -0.08 -6.35 -12.71
C SER A 40 0.76 -5.78 -11.57
N THR A 41 2.08 -5.94 -11.62
CA THR A 41 3.00 -5.38 -10.63
C THR A 41 3.76 -4.20 -11.25
N PRO A 42 3.56 -2.96 -10.77
CA PRO A 42 4.32 -1.82 -11.27
C PRO A 42 5.78 -1.89 -10.83
N HIS A 43 6.68 -1.24 -11.56
CA HIS A 43 8.12 -1.26 -11.27
C HIS A 43 8.46 -0.68 -9.88
N SER A 44 7.68 0.29 -9.40
CA SER A 44 7.84 0.90 -8.07
C SER A 44 7.39 0.00 -6.91
N ALA A 45 6.71 -1.12 -7.18
CA ALA A 45 6.28 -2.06 -6.15
C ALA A 45 7.41 -2.97 -5.69
N LYS A 46 7.61 -3.03 -4.37
CA LYS A 46 8.56 -3.91 -3.69
C LYS A 46 7.84 -4.81 -2.71
N PRO A 47 8.19 -6.11 -2.60
CA PRO A 47 7.63 -6.97 -1.57
C PRO A 47 7.96 -6.45 -0.17
N TRP A 48 6.96 -6.40 0.71
CA TRP A 48 7.17 -6.05 2.10
C TRP A 48 7.79 -7.23 2.85
N ARG A 49 8.85 -6.99 3.63
CA ARG A 49 9.53 -8.03 4.42
C ARG A 49 8.87 -8.17 5.79
N GLY A 50 8.65 -9.41 6.24
CA GLY A 50 8.18 -9.72 7.60
C GLY A 50 6.68 -9.95 7.78
N LEU A 51 5.82 -9.67 6.78
CA LEU A 51 4.35 -9.84 6.89
C LEU A 51 3.78 -10.98 6.01
N GLY A 52 4.66 -11.85 5.53
CA GLY A 52 4.36 -12.91 4.57
C GLY A 52 4.14 -12.38 3.15
N SER A 53 3.87 -13.30 2.21
CA SER A 53 3.61 -12.98 0.79
C SER A 53 2.38 -12.08 0.62
N GLY A 54 2.22 -11.41 -0.52
CA GLY A 54 0.99 -10.67 -0.82
C GLY A 54 0.85 -9.30 -0.12
N VAL A 55 1.92 -8.80 0.49
CA VAL A 55 2.04 -7.43 1.02
C VAL A 55 3.19 -6.75 0.30
N TYR A 56 2.96 -5.53 -0.17
CA TYR A 56 3.89 -4.78 -1.01
C TYR A 56 3.92 -3.32 -0.59
N GLU A 57 4.98 -2.61 -0.94
CA GLU A 57 5.09 -1.17 -0.84
C GLU A 57 5.38 -0.55 -2.21
N LEU A 58 4.68 0.53 -2.55
CA LEU A 58 5.12 1.46 -3.57
C LEU A 58 6.11 2.44 -2.93
N VAL A 59 7.21 2.71 -3.62
CA VAL A 59 8.22 3.69 -3.19
C VAL A 59 8.37 4.73 -4.29
N GLU A 60 8.19 6.00 -3.93
CA GLU A 60 8.39 7.13 -4.83
C GLU A 60 9.27 8.17 -4.14
N ASP A 61 10.31 8.62 -4.83
CA ASP A 61 11.20 9.67 -4.33
C ASP A 61 10.80 11.00 -4.97
N HIS A 62 10.63 12.03 -4.15
CA HIS A 62 10.33 13.37 -4.63
C HIS A 62 11.20 14.38 -3.90
N ARG A 63 12.03 15.10 -4.68
CA ARG A 63 13.06 16.00 -4.18
C ARG A 63 14.03 15.27 -3.25
N SER A 64 13.93 15.51 -1.94
CA SER A 64 14.80 14.88 -0.95
C SER A 64 14.04 13.96 0.01
N ASP A 65 12.78 13.67 -0.30
CA ASP A 65 11.88 12.89 0.52
C ASP A 65 11.46 11.61 -0.20
N THR A 66 11.30 10.53 0.57
CA THR A 66 10.78 9.25 0.07
C THR A 66 9.38 9.04 0.61
N PHE A 67 8.43 8.78 -0.28
CA PHE A 67 7.05 8.48 0.03
C PHE A 67 6.79 6.99 -0.17
N ARG A 68 5.95 6.42 0.70
CA ARG A 68 5.58 5.00 0.62
C ARG A 68 4.08 4.81 0.73
N ALA A 69 3.54 3.90 -0.06
CA ALA A 69 2.18 3.40 0.05
C ALA A 69 2.21 1.87 0.16
N VAL A 70 1.86 1.35 1.34
CA VAL A 70 1.87 -0.08 1.64
C VAL A 70 0.49 -0.66 1.40
N TYR A 71 0.41 -1.77 0.67
CA TYR A 71 -0.84 -2.40 0.27
C TYR A 71 -0.77 -3.93 0.33
N THR A 72 -1.94 -4.57 0.37
CA THR A 72 -2.07 -6.02 0.26
C THR A 72 -3.05 -6.43 -0.83
N VAL A 73 -2.75 -7.54 -1.49
CA VAL A 73 -3.55 -8.18 -2.55
C VAL A 73 -4.07 -9.56 -2.14
N LYS A 74 -4.03 -9.88 -0.84
CA LYS A 74 -4.45 -11.19 -0.29
C LYS A 74 -5.95 -11.47 -0.44
N MET A 75 -6.75 -10.48 -0.83
CA MET A 75 -8.20 -10.52 -0.76
C MET A 75 -8.81 -10.57 -2.15
N GLY A 76 -8.75 -11.73 -2.81
CA GLY A 76 -9.40 -11.99 -4.11
C GLY A 76 -9.34 -10.79 -5.06
N ASP A 77 -10.50 -10.18 -5.29
CA ASP A 77 -10.74 -9.07 -6.22
C ASP A 77 -10.53 -7.67 -5.61
N ALA A 78 -9.77 -7.55 -4.53
CA ALA A 78 -9.53 -6.30 -3.82
C ALA A 78 -8.04 -6.05 -3.52
N VAL A 79 -7.67 -4.78 -3.63
CA VAL A 79 -6.41 -4.20 -3.20
C VAL A 79 -6.71 -3.33 -1.99
N HIS A 80 -6.02 -3.55 -0.88
CA HIS A 80 -6.19 -2.75 0.34
C HIS A 80 -4.94 -1.93 0.59
N VAL A 81 -5.02 -0.60 0.50
CA VAL A 81 -3.95 0.32 0.90
C VAL A 81 -3.98 0.48 2.41
N LEU A 82 -3.01 -0.14 3.07
CA LEU A 82 -2.89 -0.24 4.52
C LEU A 82 -2.38 1.08 5.10
N HIS A 83 -1.38 1.70 4.50
CA HIS A 83 -0.80 2.94 5.01
C HIS A 83 -0.10 3.72 3.90
N ALA A 84 -0.12 5.05 3.99
CA ALA A 84 0.65 5.95 3.15
C ALA A 84 1.37 6.94 4.07
N PHE A 85 2.67 7.09 3.91
CA PHE A 85 3.48 7.98 4.75
C PHE A 85 4.72 8.50 4.00
N GLN A 86 5.19 9.67 4.42
CA GLN A 86 6.51 10.19 4.06
C GLN A 86 7.53 9.64 5.05
N LYS A 87 8.60 9.02 4.55
CA LYS A 87 9.71 8.60 5.37
C LYS A 87 10.52 9.84 5.77
N LYS A 88 10.45 10.22 7.05
CA LYS A 88 11.07 11.45 7.59
C LYS A 88 12.59 11.37 7.78
N SER A 89 13.18 10.18 7.87
CA SER A 89 14.62 10.00 8.09
C SER A 89 15.33 9.64 6.78
N LYS A 90 16.35 10.43 6.43
CA LYS A 90 17.32 10.11 5.36
C LYS A 90 18.33 9.03 5.80
N SER A 91 18.51 8.85 7.12
CA SER A 91 19.41 7.83 7.69
C SER A 91 18.62 6.56 8.06
N GLY A 92 19.05 5.42 7.53
CA GLY A 92 18.48 4.10 7.79
C GLY A 92 17.55 3.62 6.68
N ILE A 93 17.64 2.35 6.28
CA ILE A 93 16.81 1.75 5.22
C ILE A 93 15.42 1.37 5.76
N ALA A 94 15.35 1.04 7.04
CA ALA A 94 14.16 0.53 7.73
C ALA A 94 13.03 1.56 7.81
N THR A 95 11.81 1.05 7.75
CA THR A 95 10.59 1.79 8.05
C THR A 95 10.50 2.00 9.57
N PRO A 96 10.11 3.20 10.06
CA PRO A 96 9.93 3.44 11.48
C PRO A 96 8.97 2.45 12.15
N GLN A 97 9.29 2.02 13.37
CA GLN A 97 8.51 1.03 14.11
C GLN A 97 7.01 1.37 14.24
N PRO A 98 6.59 2.63 14.50
CA PRO A 98 5.17 2.96 14.56
C PRO A 98 4.41 2.73 13.24
N ASP A 99 5.05 2.97 12.10
CA ASP A 99 4.45 2.73 10.79
C ASP A 99 4.29 1.22 10.54
N VAL A 100 5.29 0.41 10.92
CA VAL A 100 5.25 -1.06 10.85
C VAL A 100 4.08 -1.60 11.68
N GLU A 101 3.93 -1.17 12.93
CA GLU A 101 2.85 -1.60 13.82
C GLU A 101 1.47 -1.21 13.29
N LEU A 102 1.34 -0.03 12.69
CA LEU A 102 0.08 0.42 12.08
C LEU A 102 -0.29 -0.43 10.86
N ILE A 103 0.69 -0.74 10.00
CA ILE A 103 0.51 -1.63 8.84
C ILE A 103 0.05 -3.01 9.31
N GLU A 104 0.71 -3.59 10.32
CA GLU A 104 0.35 -4.88 10.90
C GLU A 104 -1.07 -4.90 11.45
N LYS A 105 -1.43 -3.89 12.24
CA LYS A 105 -2.77 -3.75 12.83
C LYS A 105 -3.84 -3.70 11.75
N ARG A 106 -3.64 -2.88 10.70
CA ARG A 106 -4.58 -2.75 9.59
C ARG A 106 -4.66 -4.02 8.75
N LEU A 107 -3.53 -4.70 8.51
CA LEU A 107 -3.51 -5.99 7.83
C LEU A 107 -4.31 -7.05 8.60
N LYS A 108 -4.12 -7.15 9.92
CA LYS A 108 -4.89 -8.08 10.77
C LYS A 108 -6.40 -7.79 10.69
N ALA A 109 -6.80 -6.52 10.71
CA ALA A 109 -8.20 -6.13 10.57
C ALA A 109 -8.80 -6.51 9.19
N VAL A 110 -8.05 -6.28 8.11
CA VAL A 110 -8.43 -6.72 6.76
C VAL A 110 -8.59 -8.24 6.72
N LEU A 111 -7.61 -8.99 7.21
CA LEU A 111 -7.66 -10.46 7.28
C LEU A 111 -8.85 -10.97 8.09
N ALA A 112 -9.18 -10.34 9.22
CA ALA A 112 -10.32 -10.74 10.04
C ALA A 112 -11.66 -10.56 9.28
N ARG A 113 -11.88 -9.43 8.61
CA ARG A 113 -13.12 -9.17 7.85
C ARG A 113 -13.34 -10.17 6.71
N HIS A 114 -12.26 -10.59 6.06
CA HIS A 114 -12.33 -11.54 4.94
C HIS A 114 -12.39 -13.01 5.38
N LYS A 115 -11.84 -13.37 6.55
CA LYS A 115 -12.05 -14.71 7.14
C LYS A 115 -13.52 -14.98 7.47
N THR A 116 -14.27 -13.97 7.89
CA THR A 116 -15.70 -14.10 8.22
C THR A 116 -16.59 -14.20 6.97
N SER A 117 -16.13 -13.71 5.82
CA SER A 117 -16.91 -13.71 4.57
C SER A 117 -16.76 -15.00 3.74
N GLY A 118 -15.94 -15.95 4.20
CA GLY A 118 -15.66 -17.23 3.53
C GLY A 118 -16.34 -18.45 4.17
N ARG A 119 -17.45 -18.26 4.89
CA ARG A 119 -18.30 -19.33 5.43
C ARG A 119 -19.68 -19.28 4.81
#